data_AF-A0A7R6VM19-F1
#
_entry.id   AF-A0A7R6VM19-F1
#
_cell.length_a   1.000
_cell.length_b   1.000
_cell.length_c   1.000
_cell.angle_alpha   90.00
_cell.angle_beta   90.00
_cell.angle_gamma   90.00
#
_symmetry.space_group_name_H-M   'P 1'
#
loop_
_entity.id
_entity.type
_entity.pdbx_description
1 polymer ?
#
loop_
_entity_poly.entity_id
_entity_poly.type
_entity_poly.pdbx_seq_one_letter_code
_entity_poly.pdbx_strand_id
1 'polypeptide(L)'
;MSKYKDIDLSNIINIYPSIYIDHEGERTTISLEWYEENKESVSFVSFALILLFQDGSKKELFFDTHQELLQAMHDIANILKK
;
A
#
# COMPACT_ATOMS: atom_id res chain seq x y z
N MET A 1 -17.91 -0.32 0.17
CA MET A 1 -17.40 -1.27 -0.86
C MET A 1 -15.92 -1.50 -0.57
N SER A 2 -15.49 -2.75 -0.39
CA SER A 2 -14.08 -3.04 -0.05
C SER A 2 -13.17 -2.68 -1.23
N LYS A 3 -12.12 -1.86 -1.03
CA LYS A 3 -11.22 -1.35 -2.09
C LYS A 3 -10.45 -2.44 -2.86
N TYR A 4 -10.50 -3.69 -2.39
CA TYR A 4 -9.79 -4.86 -2.93
C TYR A 4 -10.72 -5.96 -3.47
N LYS A 5 -12.05 -5.77 -3.46
CA LYS A 5 -13.01 -6.82 -3.88
C LYS A 5 -12.92 -7.21 -5.36
N ASP A 6 -12.38 -6.34 -6.19
CA ASP A 6 -12.23 -6.53 -7.65
C ASP A 6 -10.80 -6.95 -8.05
N ILE A 7 -9.94 -7.23 -7.06
CA ILE A 7 -8.56 -7.62 -7.31
C ILE A 7 -8.48 -9.14 -7.26
N ASP A 8 -7.94 -9.75 -8.32
CA ASP A 8 -7.57 -11.16 -8.28
C ASP A 8 -6.42 -11.33 -7.29
N LEU A 9 -6.71 -11.81 -6.08
CA LEU A 9 -5.71 -11.96 -5.02
C LEU A 9 -4.92 -13.27 -5.14
N SER A 10 -5.29 -14.16 -6.06
CA SER A 10 -4.75 -15.52 -6.19
C SER A 10 -3.27 -15.57 -6.55
N ASN A 11 -2.73 -14.51 -7.14
CA ASN A 11 -1.35 -14.45 -7.62
C ASN A 11 -0.45 -13.52 -6.80
N ILE A 12 -0.88 -13.10 -5.61
CA ILE A 12 -0.08 -12.23 -4.74
C ILE A 12 0.99 -13.06 -4.03
N ILE A 13 2.24 -12.61 -4.11
CA ILE A 13 3.38 -13.22 -3.40
C ILE A 13 3.77 -12.45 -2.15
N ASN A 14 3.49 -11.15 -2.11
CA ASN A 14 3.82 -10.32 -0.96
C ASN A 14 2.90 -9.11 -0.87
N ILE A 15 2.60 -8.69 0.36
CA ILE A 15 1.90 -7.45 0.64
C ILE A 15 2.69 -6.67 1.69
N TYR A 16 2.82 -5.36 1.52
CA TYR A 16 3.52 -4.54 2.49
C TYR A 16 3.00 -3.10 2.54
N PRO A 17 2.99 -2.48 3.74
CA PRO A 17 2.55 -1.11 3.91
C PRO A 17 3.58 -0.12 3.35
N SER A 18 3.09 1.01 2.86
CA SER A 18 3.84 2.08 2.23
C SER A 18 3.10 3.41 2.42
N ILE A 19 3.76 4.52 2.14
CA ILE A 19 3.19 5.87 2.17
C ILE A 19 3.23 6.43 0.76
N TYR A 20 2.09 6.94 0.30
CA TYR A 20 1.99 7.72 -0.91
C TYR A 20 2.27 9.18 -0.59
N ILE A 21 3.28 9.74 -1.25
CA ILE A 21 3.75 11.11 -1.06
C ILE A 21 3.71 11.89 -2.37
N ASP A 22 3.78 13.21 -2.23
CA ASP A 22 4.09 14.15 -3.28
C ASP A 22 5.43 14.83 -2.95
N HIS A 23 6.36 14.79 -3.90
CA HIS A 23 7.65 15.44 -3.82
C HIS A 23 7.83 16.26 -5.09
N GLU A 24 7.81 17.60 -4.95
CA GLU A 24 7.99 18.53 -6.07
C GLU A 24 7.04 18.29 -7.26
N GLY A 25 5.82 17.81 -6.99
CA GLY A 25 4.81 17.50 -8.01
C GLY A 25 4.91 16.09 -8.60
N GLU A 26 5.91 15.31 -8.20
CA GLU A 26 6.00 13.88 -8.50
C GLU A 26 5.42 13.05 -7.36
N ARG A 27 4.46 12.18 -7.69
CA ARG A 27 3.81 11.32 -6.70
C ARG A 27 4.35 9.91 -6.75
N THR A 28 4.72 9.38 -5.60
CA THR A 28 5.32 8.05 -5.50
C THR A 28 5.03 7.40 -4.16
N THR A 29 5.21 6.08 -4.10
CA THR A 29 5.10 5.30 -2.87
C THR A 29 6.47 4.98 -2.29
N ILE A 30 6.63 5.23 -1.00
CA ILE A 30 7.87 5.04 -0.24
C ILE A 30 7.62 4.19 1.02
N SER A 31 8.66 3.59 1.56
CA SER A 31 8.57 2.86 2.83
C SER A 31 8.24 3.81 3.99
N LEU A 32 7.61 3.28 5.04
CA LEU A 32 7.32 4.05 6.25
C LEU A 32 8.58 4.61 6.89
N GLU A 33 9.64 3.79 6.99
CA GLU A 33 10.93 4.20 7.56
C GLU A 33 11.52 5.40 6.83
N TRP A 34 11.56 5.33 5.50
CA TRP A 34 12.07 6.43 4.67
C TRP A 34 11.22 7.70 4.85
N TYR A 35 9.90 7.56 4.93
CA TYR A 35 9.00 8.70 5.18
C TYR A 35 9.32 9.33 6.54
N GLU A 36 9.51 8.54 7.61
CA GLU A 36 9.80 9.09 8.93
C GLU A 36 11.11 9.89 8.96
N GLU A 37 12.12 9.45 8.20
CA GLU A 37 13.41 10.13 8.06
C GLU A 37 13.34 11.39 7.19
N ASN A 38 12.43 11.45 6.21
CA ASN A 38 12.41 12.50 5.18
C ASN A 38 11.12 13.34 5.13
N LYS A 39 10.20 13.15 6.08
CA LYS A 39 8.87 13.80 6.13
C LYS A 39 8.89 15.33 6.07
N GLU A 40 10.01 15.97 6.39
CA GLU A 40 10.16 17.43 6.29
C GLU A 40 10.31 17.91 4.83
N SER A 41 10.75 17.02 3.94
CA SER A 41 11.04 17.30 2.52
C SER A 41 10.00 16.71 1.56
N VAL A 42 8.94 16.07 2.07
CA VAL A 42 7.89 15.44 1.27
C VAL A 42 6.51 15.74 1.83
N SER A 43 5.51 15.83 0.96
CA SER A 43 4.12 16.01 1.37
C SER A 43 3.44 14.66 1.47
N PHE A 44 2.92 14.33 2.66
CA PHE A 44 2.07 13.16 2.83
C PHE A 44 0.77 13.31 2.03
N VAL A 45 0.40 12.29 1.26
CA VAL A 45 -0.87 12.24 0.53
C VAL A 45 -1.80 11.21 1.16
N SER A 46 -1.35 9.96 1.27
CA SER A 46 -2.18 8.87 1.82
C SER A 46 -1.32 7.66 2.22
N PHE A 47 -1.88 6.73 2.97
CA PHE A 47 -1.29 5.40 3.15
C PHE A 47 -1.49 4.56 1.87
N ALA A 48 -0.55 3.67 1.59
CA ALA A 48 -0.60 2.78 0.43
C ALA A 48 -0.28 1.34 0.84
N LEU A 49 -1.08 0.36 0.43
CA LEU A 49 -0.74 -1.06 0.53
C LEU A 49 -0.26 -1.52 -0.84
N ILE A 50 0.98 -2.01 -0.89
CA ILE A 50 1.55 -2.56 -2.11
C ILE A 50 1.24 -4.05 -2.17
N LEU A 51 0.65 -4.47 -3.28
CA LEU A 51 0.40 -5.87 -3.63
C LEU A 51 1.39 -6.26 -4.71
N LEU A 52 2.32 -7.16 -4.39
CA LEU A 52 3.28 -7.70 -5.34
C LEU A 52 2.76 -9.03 -5.87
N PHE A 53 2.66 -9.15 -7.19
CA PHE A 53 2.17 -10.34 -7.87
C PHE A 53 3.33 -11.22 -8.37
N GLN A 54 3.05 -12.50 -8.62
CA GLN A 54 4.01 -13.48 -9.15
C GLN A 54 4.67 -13.02 -10.45
N ASP A 55 3.92 -12.32 -11.30
CA ASP A 55 4.39 -11.77 -12.58
C ASP A 55 5.32 -10.55 -12.40
N GLY A 56 5.60 -10.13 -11.16
CA GLY A 56 6.41 -8.95 -10.83
C GLY A 56 5.65 -7.63 -10.92
N SER A 57 4.42 -7.66 -11.45
CA SER A 57 3.48 -6.55 -11.42
C SER A 57 3.17 -6.12 -9.98
N LYS A 58 2.94 -4.81 -9.78
CA LYS A 58 2.55 -4.23 -8.49
C LYS A 58 1.22 -3.52 -8.63
N LYS A 59 0.39 -3.62 -7.59
CA LYS A 59 -0.84 -2.83 -7.46
C LYS A 59 -0.85 -2.11 -6.14
N GLU A 60 -1.25 -0.85 -6.19
CA GLU A 60 -1.26 0.04 -5.03
C GLU A 60 -2.71 0.28 -4.62
N LEU A 61 -2.98 0.12 -3.32
CA LEU A 61 -4.25 0.46 -2.71
C LEU A 61 -4.06 1.63 -1.77
N PHE A 62 -4.78 2.72 -2.00
CA PHE A 62 -4.65 3.94 -1.21
C PHE A 62 -5.69 4.00 -0.08
N PHE A 63 -5.26 4.44 1.09
CA PHE A 63 -6.06 4.54 2.31
C PHE A 63 -5.81 5.87 3.01
N ASP A 64 -6.87 6.46 3.54
CA ASP A 64 -6.81 7.74 4.23
C ASP A 64 -6.19 7.58 5.63
N THR A 65 -6.44 6.46 6.30
CA THR A 65 -5.93 6.18 7.64
C THR A 65 -5.07 4.93 7.72
N HIS A 66 -4.12 4.94 8.65
CA HIS A 66 -3.28 3.77 8.95
C HIS A 66 -4.11 2.55 9.39
N GLN A 67 -5.19 2.78 10.13
CA GLN A 67 -6.10 1.71 10.56
C GLN A 67 -6.79 1.03 9.38
N GLU A 68 -7.24 1.79 8.36
CA GLU A 68 -7.83 1.20 7.16
C GLU A 68 -6.83 0.38 6.36
N LEU A 69 -5.58 0.87 6.24
CA LEU A 69 -4.50 0.11 5.62
C LEU A 69 -4.25 -1.22 6.34
N LEU A 70 -4.11 -1.18 7.66
CA LEU A 70 -3.87 -2.38 8.45
C LEU A 70 -5.04 -3.35 8.34
N GLN A 71 -6.27 -2.84 8.41
CA GLN A 71 -7.47 -3.66 8.27
C GLN A 71 -7.52 -4.36 6.90
N ALA A 72 -7.19 -3.67 5.82
CA ALA A 72 -7.12 -4.24 4.48
C ALA A 72 -5.97 -5.26 4.36
N MET A 73 -4.81 -4.96 4.91
CA MET A 73 -3.68 -5.90 4.94
C MET A 73 -4.03 -7.19 5.69
N HIS A 74 -4.70 -7.08 6.84
CA HIS A 74 -5.19 -8.22 7.61
C HIS A 74 -6.23 -9.04 6.84
N ASP A 75 -7.18 -8.38 6.16
CA ASP A 75 -8.20 -9.06 5.36
C ASP A 75 -7.56 -9.86 4.21
N ILE A 76 -6.67 -9.21 3.45
CA ILE A 76 -5.94 -9.84 2.34
C ILE A 76 -5.04 -10.97 2.84
N ALA A 77 -4.30 -10.77 3.93
CA ALA A 77 -3.47 -11.82 4.54
C ALA A 77 -4.31 -13.04 4.98
N ASN A 78 -5.52 -12.84 5.47
CA ASN A 78 -6.43 -13.94 5.81
C ASN A 78 -6.94 -14.67 4.56
N ILE A 79 -7.18 -13.95 3.46
CA ILE A 79 -7.56 -14.55 2.17
C ILE A 79 -6.40 -15.41 1.64
N LEU A 80 -5.15 -14.93 1.71
CA LEU A 80 -3.97 -15.64 1.20
C LEU A 80 -3.60 -16.88 2.02
N LYS A 81 -3.97 -16.93 3.31
CA LYS A 81 -3.74 -18.10 4.19
C LYS A 81 -4.72 -19.24 3.96
N LYS A 82 -5.78 -19.03 3.19
CA LYS A 82 -6.91 -19.96 3.03
C LYS A 82 -6.82 -20.69 1.70
#